data_AF-A7AM33-F1
#
_entry.id   AF-A7AM33-F1
#
_cell.length_a   1.000
_cell.length_b   1.000
_cell.length_c   1.000
_cell.angle_alpha   90.00
_cell.angle_beta   90.00
_cell.angle_gamma   90.00
#
_symmetry.space_group_name_H-M   'P 1'
#
loop_
_entity.id
_entity.type
_entity.pdbx_description
1 polymer ?
#
loop_
_entity_poly.entity_id
_entity_poly.type
_entity_poly.pdbx_seq_one_letter_code
_entity_poly.pdbx_strand_id
1 'polypeptide(L)'
;MTRLRIVTNLNASGWGPDESDDQTVVSSLGSLSKLPLEPRLKFDRQLRVCDFTYFTYQKNIRDAGRYGRQPVPVVVDEEMQFQTVDGRSLMKAKNMQHYRRKAVPKQTTQAFNQKQMEEEAMIMSAKQKHPEMRKQRMMHSRGNRPTARHHTFNEWSIEPSHSWHLLSDIPFSQLSKVDLPGKVVGTDVTWRGKLGVYDKRMDHISAKSEVPLQNLNDQFDYYWTSTNDDDCIMDYLLSTQRQESADAGDHIILGATDQILAVLMTAARSKYSWHLNVTKIDNKIIIDKANGSIIDMLTVNETSPEPPLPDAEIKINRPPALGYEAVKVNQCLRQQVLVSGQFSDEFELPPFVEEGDNPSTMAYRYRTFMVPGDNHGHGWSRVPIHVITRGEVHARIPGVSNGGYTYVCALNELPHKTQKSWRIQIETQKGALLANEMRNNTAKMQRFAACAIISGCDTLKLAYVSRRSPGDAEHHSIIGIHTYTTENLAVQMGLNMRNAWAVVRHICALIMDRPDGQYILVKDPLKANIRFYAAPEEEDVEYPSKE
;
A
#
# COMPACT_ATOMS: atom_id res chain seq x y z
N MET A 1 62.03 28.47 27.50
CA MET A 1 62.38 29.45 26.45
C MET A 1 62.10 28.82 25.09
N THR A 2 60.91 29.02 24.57
CA THR A 2 60.53 28.64 23.20
C THR A 2 61.25 29.55 22.22
N ARG A 3 62.22 29.00 21.47
CA ARG A 3 63.02 29.76 20.50
C ARG A 3 62.13 30.23 19.35
N LEU A 4 62.03 31.54 19.18
CA LEU A 4 61.40 32.18 18.02
C LEU A 4 62.31 31.91 16.81
N ARG A 5 61.84 31.10 15.85
CA ARG A 5 62.58 30.77 14.64
C ARG A 5 62.18 31.77 13.54
N ILE A 6 62.99 32.80 13.36
CA ILE A 6 62.79 33.80 12.30
C ILE A 6 63.41 33.25 11.02
N VAL A 7 62.62 33.23 9.94
CA VAL A 7 63.07 32.89 8.59
C VAL A 7 62.81 34.12 7.72
N THR A 8 63.84 34.64 7.07
CA THR A 8 63.76 35.82 6.19
C THR A 8 64.28 35.45 4.81
N ASN A 9 63.55 35.87 3.76
CA ASN A 9 64.00 35.73 2.39
C ASN A 9 65.05 36.80 2.08
N LEU A 10 66.21 36.39 1.56
CA LEU A 10 67.31 37.28 1.20
C LEU A 10 67.56 37.19 -0.30
N ASN A 11 67.07 38.17 -1.06
CA ASN A 11 67.34 38.29 -2.50
C ASN A 11 68.48 39.29 -2.72
N ALA A 12 69.58 38.85 -3.33
CA ALA A 12 70.75 39.70 -3.58
C ALA A 12 70.58 40.62 -4.79
N SER A 13 69.65 40.32 -5.70
CA SER A 13 69.48 41.00 -6.99
C SER A 13 68.25 41.92 -7.05
N GLY A 14 67.39 41.88 -6.03
CA GLY A 14 66.18 42.68 -5.96
C GLY A 14 65.53 42.61 -4.58
N TRP A 15 64.39 43.29 -4.45
CA TRP A 15 63.65 43.37 -3.17
C TRP A 15 62.48 42.38 -3.10
N GLY A 16 62.27 41.57 -4.15
CA GLY A 16 61.19 40.59 -4.26
C GLY A 16 61.63 39.17 -3.88
N PRO A 17 60.70 38.20 -3.83
CA PRO A 17 61.04 36.82 -3.49
C PRO A 17 61.97 36.20 -4.53
N ASP A 18 63.06 35.56 -4.06
CA ASP A 18 63.96 34.79 -4.92
C ASP A 18 63.41 33.36 -5.11
N GLU A 19 63.17 32.97 -6.37
CA GLU A 19 62.68 31.63 -6.72
C GLU A 19 63.79 30.56 -6.64
N SER A 20 65.06 30.98 -6.57
CA SER A 20 66.23 30.09 -6.47
C SER A 20 66.67 29.78 -5.04
N ASP A 21 66.10 30.47 -4.04
CA ASP A 21 66.37 30.20 -2.63
C ASP A 21 65.49 29.06 -2.10
N ASP A 22 66.10 27.89 -1.92
CA ASP A 22 65.43 26.66 -1.46
C ASP A 22 64.70 26.84 -0.12
N GLN A 23 65.22 27.67 0.80
CA GLN A 23 64.54 27.89 2.09
C GLN A 23 63.24 28.68 1.93
N THR A 24 63.22 29.66 1.03
CA THR A 24 62.03 30.44 0.69
C THR A 24 60.98 29.55 0.01
N VAL A 25 61.39 28.77 -0.99
CA VAL A 25 60.47 27.90 -1.73
C VAL A 25 59.84 26.87 -0.80
N VAL A 26 60.62 26.22 0.07
CA VAL A 26 60.09 25.22 1.01
C VAL A 26 59.17 25.84 2.06
N SER A 27 59.51 27.02 2.60
CA SER A 27 58.72 27.65 3.67
C SER A 27 57.42 28.27 3.17
N SER A 28 57.42 28.88 1.98
CA SER A 28 56.29 29.71 1.51
C SER A 28 55.52 29.08 0.34
N LEU A 29 56.18 28.28 -0.51
CA LEU A 29 55.61 27.76 -1.76
C LEU A 29 55.60 26.22 -1.85
N GLY A 30 56.12 25.51 -0.83
CA GLY A 30 56.28 24.05 -0.86
C GLY A 30 54.97 23.26 -0.96
N SER A 31 53.85 23.87 -0.57
CA SER A 31 52.51 23.28 -0.77
C SER A 31 51.93 23.58 -2.17
N LEU A 32 52.35 24.69 -2.80
CA LEU A 32 51.90 25.10 -4.14
C LEU A 32 52.66 24.37 -5.26
N SER A 33 53.90 23.93 -5.04
CA SER A 33 54.65 23.17 -6.06
C SER A 33 54.05 21.80 -6.37
N LYS A 34 53.21 21.26 -5.46
CA LYS A 34 52.56 19.95 -5.61
C LYS A 34 51.24 20.00 -6.38
N LEU A 35 50.66 21.19 -6.58
CA LEU A 35 49.34 21.36 -7.19
C LEU A 35 49.40 22.48 -8.23
N PRO A 36 48.91 22.26 -9.47
CA PRO A 36 48.80 23.34 -10.44
C PRO A 36 47.85 24.41 -9.90
N LEU A 37 48.38 25.60 -9.59
CA LEU A 37 47.58 26.69 -9.03
C LEU A 37 46.69 27.30 -10.12
N GLU A 38 45.37 27.19 -9.95
CA GLU A 38 44.41 27.98 -10.71
C GLU A 38 43.69 28.96 -9.76
N PRO A 39 43.95 30.28 -9.84
CA PRO A 39 43.29 31.24 -8.97
C PRO A 39 41.80 31.38 -9.35
N ARG A 40 40.92 30.71 -8.60
CA ARG A 40 39.46 30.89 -8.70
C ARG A 40 38.88 31.41 -7.38
N LEU A 41 38.62 32.71 -7.35
CA LEU A 41 38.03 33.42 -6.19
C LEU A 41 36.56 33.84 -6.42
N LYS A 42 35.86 33.25 -7.40
CA LYS A 42 34.44 33.57 -7.67
C LYS A 42 33.51 32.50 -7.09
N PHE A 43 32.50 32.95 -6.34
CA PHE A 43 31.38 32.12 -5.89
C PHE A 43 30.43 31.84 -7.06
N ASP A 44 30.85 30.97 -7.98
CA ASP A 44 30.00 30.50 -9.08
C ASP A 44 29.14 29.30 -8.65
N ARG A 45 28.00 29.11 -9.33
CA ARG A 45 27.13 27.95 -9.13
C ARG A 45 27.89 26.68 -9.48
N GLN A 46 28.25 25.87 -8.47
CA GLN A 46 29.21 24.76 -8.59
C GLN A 46 28.67 23.51 -9.29
N LEU A 47 27.34 23.34 -9.37
CA LEU A 47 26.72 22.17 -9.97
C LEU A 47 26.68 22.29 -11.51
N ARG A 48 27.49 21.47 -12.19
CA ARG A 48 27.36 21.18 -13.63
C ARG A 48 27.14 19.69 -13.81
N VAL A 49 26.21 19.34 -14.68
CA VAL A 49 25.94 17.95 -15.05
C VAL A 49 26.78 17.62 -16.28
N CYS A 50 27.60 16.58 -16.21
CA CYS A 50 28.21 15.97 -17.39
C CYS A 50 27.30 14.81 -17.84
N ASP A 51 26.69 14.95 -19.02
CA ASP A 51 25.89 13.91 -19.64
C ASP A 51 26.52 13.54 -20.98
N PHE A 52 27.05 12.31 -21.05
CA PHE A 52 27.67 11.76 -22.26
C PHE A 52 26.65 11.20 -23.26
N THR A 53 25.35 11.18 -22.90
CA THR A 53 24.28 10.63 -23.74
C THR A 53 23.49 11.71 -24.50
N TYR A 54 23.76 13.00 -24.25
CA TYR A 54 22.92 14.11 -24.75
C TYR A 54 23.64 14.99 -25.79
N PHE A 55 23.31 14.79 -27.08
CA PHE A 55 23.99 15.41 -28.23
C PHE A 55 23.66 16.89 -28.54
N THR A 56 22.93 17.62 -27.71
CA THR A 56 22.54 19.03 -28.03
C THR A 56 22.39 19.91 -26.80
N TYR A 57 23.51 20.43 -26.28
CA TYR A 57 23.52 21.61 -25.41
C TYR A 57 23.43 22.89 -26.27
N GLN A 58 22.23 23.21 -26.77
CA GLN A 58 21.90 24.60 -27.13
C GLN A 58 21.03 25.20 -26.04
N LYS A 59 21.62 25.41 -24.85
CA LYS A 59 21.18 26.50 -23.99
C LYS A 59 22.40 27.30 -23.54
N ASN A 60 22.34 28.57 -23.92
CA ASN A 60 23.14 29.70 -23.45
C ASN A 60 24.48 29.96 -24.16
N ILE A 61 24.38 30.33 -25.44
CA ILE A 61 25.37 31.21 -26.11
C ILE A 61 25.59 32.54 -25.33
N ARG A 62 24.74 32.88 -24.34
CA ARG A 62 24.97 34.02 -23.43
C ARG A 62 25.97 33.77 -22.29
N ASP A 63 26.28 32.51 -21.95
CA ASP A 63 27.19 32.20 -20.83
C ASP A 63 28.60 31.78 -21.27
N ALA A 64 28.81 31.51 -22.57
CA ALA A 64 30.11 31.11 -23.12
C ALA A 64 31.14 32.26 -23.25
N GLY A 65 30.74 33.51 -23.00
CA GLY A 65 31.58 34.70 -23.23
C GLY A 65 32.34 35.23 -22.01
N ARG A 66 32.22 34.64 -20.81
CA ARG A 66 32.74 35.24 -19.56
C ARG A 66 33.93 34.54 -18.91
N TYR A 67 34.50 33.51 -19.52
CA TYR A 67 35.62 32.78 -18.92
C TYR A 67 36.72 32.53 -19.95
N GLY A 68 37.96 32.83 -19.54
CA GLY A 68 39.15 32.88 -20.37
C GLY A 68 39.38 31.63 -21.20
N ARG A 69 40.00 31.86 -22.37
CA ARG A 69 40.40 30.84 -23.34
C ARG A 69 41.39 29.86 -22.70
N GLN A 70 40.92 28.68 -22.33
CA GLN A 70 41.73 27.46 -22.27
C GLN A 70 41.38 26.60 -23.50
N PRO A 71 42.36 25.96 -24.16
CA PRO A 71 42.08 25.07 -25.29
C PRO A 71 41.26 23.87 -24.80
N VAL A 72 40.15 23.61 -25.49
CA VAL A 72 39.29 22.45 -25.22
C VAL A 72 40.10 21.19 -25.54
N PRO A 73 40.06 20.13 -24.72
CA PRO A 73 40.68 18.85 -25.08
C PRO A 73 40.08 18.39 -26.41
N VAL A 74 40.91 18.12 -27.39
CA VAL A 74 40.49 17.48 -28.63
C VAL A 74 40.14 16.05 -28.27
N VAL A 75 38.85 15.79 -28.03
CA VAL A 75 38.34 14.43 -27.96
C VAL A 75 38.37 13.91 -29.39
N VAL A 76 39.41 13.12 -29.70
CA VAL A 76 39.51 12.38 -30.95
C VAL A 76 38.39 11.34 -30.92
N ASP A 77 37.53 11.39 -31.92
CA ASP A 77 36.28 10.63 -32.07
C ASP A 77 36.58 9.14 -32.36
N GLU A 78 37.18 8.42 -31.41
CA GLU A 78 37.52 6.99 -31.53
C GLU A 78 36.40 6.06 -31.02
N GLU A 79 35.33 6.58 -30.42
CA GLU A 79 34.30 5.76 -29.74
C GLU A 79 33.29 5.06 -30.69
N MET A 80 33.35 5.29 -32.00
CA MET A 80 32.52 4.53 -32.97
C MET A 80 33.17 3.23 -33.47
N GLN A 81 34.37 2.88 -32.99
CA GLN A 81 35.16 1.78 -33.58
C GLN A 81 34.99 0.41 -32.89
N PHE A 82 34.26 0.33 -31.76
CA PHE A 82 34.00 -0.94 -31.07
C PHE A 82 32.53 -1.31 -31.10
N GLN A 83 32.21 -2.43 -31.75
CA GLN A 83 30.84 -2.95 -31.90
C GLN A 83 30.65 -4.15 -30.96
N THR A 84 29.58 -4.15 -30.16
CA THR A 84 29.22 -5.26 -29.27
C THR A 84 28.69 -6.44 -30.10
N VAL A 85 29.14 -7.67 -29.80
CA VAL A 85 28.93 -8.88 -30.63
C VAL A 85 27.48 -9.39 -30.67
N ASP A 86 26.55 -8.72 -29.97
CA ASP A 86 25.11 -9.03 -30.04
C ASP A 86 24.39 -8.09 -31.04
N GLY A 87 23.77 -8.68 -32.05
CA GLY A 87 23.17 -8.04 -33.24
C GLY A 87 21.92 -7.17 -33.01
N ARG A 88 21.94 -6.22 -32.06
CA ARG A 88 20.91 -5.18 -31.95
C ARG A 88 21.39 -3.90 -32.64
N SER A 89 20.63 -3.46 -33.65
CA SER A 89 20.93 -2.22 -34.39
C SER A 89 20.86 -1.00 -33.47
N LEU A 90 21.95 -0.23 -33.40
CA LEU A 90 22.02 1.05 -32.69
C LEU A 90 21.04 2.04 -33.34
N MET A 91 20.21 2.68 -32.52
CA MET A 91 19.25 3.69 -32.97
C MET A 91 19.99 4.88 -33.58
N LYS A 92 19.76 5.16 -34.88
CA LYS A 92 20.23 6.39 -35.52
C LYS A 92 19.59 7.61 -34.84
N ALA A 93 20.41 8.54 -34.35
CA ALA A 93 19.95 9.82 -33.85
C ALA A 93 19.29 10.64 -34.98
N LYS A 94 18.02 11.01 -34.82
CA LYS A 94 17.31 11.91 -35.75
C LYS A 94 17.62 13.36 -35.39
N ASN A 95 18.20 14.10 -36.33
CA ASN A 95 18.34 15.56 -36.26
C ASN A 95 16.95 16.22 -36.18
N MET A 96 16.66 16.89 -35.07
CA MET A 96 15.45 17.70 -34.86
C MET A 96 15.61 19.05 -35.56
N GLN A 97 14.97 19.23 -36.72
CA GLN A 97 14.80 20.53 -37.36
C GLN A 97 13.82 21.39 -36.55
N HIS A 98 14.26 22.57 -36.13
CA HIS A 98 13.44 23.51 -35.38
C HIS A 98 12.26 24.05 -36.21
N TYR A 99 11.10 24.12 -35.54
CA TYR A 99 9.83 24.68 -36.01
C TYR A 99 9.98 26.13 -36.53
N ARG A 100 9.82 26.34 -37.84
CA ARG A 100 9.47 27.65 -38.41
C ARG A 100 7.98 27.92 -38.16
N ARG A 101 7.66 29.04 -37.50
CA ARG A 101 6.29 29.57 -37.38
C ARG A 101 5.66 29.68 -38.78
N LYS A 102 4.59 28.93 -39.06
CA LYS A 102 3.76 29.12 -40.25
C LYS A 102 2.64 30.12 -39.95
N ALA A 103 2.56 31.15 -40.77
CA ALA A 103 1.48 32.12 -40.80
C ALA A 103 0.17 31.45 -41.26
N VAL A 104 -0.96 31.94 -40.73
CA VAL A 104 -2.31 31.46 -41.03
C VAL A 104 -2.77 32.01 -42.40
N PRO A 105 -3.11 31.16 -43.39
CA PRO A 105 -3.78 31.62 -44.60
C PRO A 105 -5.31 31.61 -44.40
N LYS A 106 -5.98 32.64 -44.90
CA LYS A 106 -7.45 32.76 -44.92
C LYS A 106 -8.06 31.69 -45.83
N GLN A 107 -9.13 31.06 -45.34
CA GLN A 107 -9.91 30.04 -46.04
C GLN A 107 -10.70 30.64 -47.22
N THR A 108 -10.59 30.02 -48.40
CA THR A 108 -11.55 30.15 -49.49
C THR A 108 -12.25 28.82 -49.72
N THR A 109 -13.51 28.89 -50.16
CA THR A 109 -14.50 27.81 -50.27
C THR A 109 -14.13 26.65 -51.21
N GLN A 110 -13.04 26.77 -51.98
CA GLN A 110 -12.51 25.66 -52.80
C GLN A 110 -11.74 24.60 -51.99
N ALA A 111 -11.16 24.98 -50.84
CA ALA A 111 -10.37 24.07 -50.02
C ALA A 111 -11.20 23.04 -49.22
N PHE A 112 -12.52 23.24 -49.13
CA PHE A 112 -13.44 22.34 -48.41
C PHE A 112 -13.84 21.13 -49.28
N ASN A 113 -14.16 21.35 -50.56
CA ASN A 113 -14.60 20.28 -51.46
C ASN A 113 -13.46 19.33 -51.85
N GLN A 114 -12.22 19.82 -51.91
CA GLN A 114 -11.06 18.96 -52.16
C GLN A 114 -10.74 18.05 -50.95
N LYS A 115 -11.01 18.54 -49.74
CA LYS A 115 -10.81 17.79 -48.50
C LYS A 115 -11.84 16.66 -48.34
N GLN A 116 -13.05 16.85 -48.83
CA GLN A 116 -14.12 15.84 -48.76
C GLN A 116 -13.88 14.66 -49.72
N MET A 117 -13.36 14.92 -50.92
CA MET A 117 -12.92 13.86 -51.86
C MET A 117 -11.69 13.10 -51.35
N GLU A 118 -10.75 13.78 -50.69
CA GLU A 118 -9.60 13.10 -50.05
C GLU A 118 -10.02 12.27 -48.82
N GLU A 119 -11.05 12.69 -48.09
CA GLU A 119 -11.56 11.98 -46.92
C GLU A 119 -12.33 10.70 -47.31
N GLU A 120 -13.11 10.73 -48.40
CA GLU A 120 -13.76 9.52 -48.96
C GLU A 120 -12.74 8.51 -49.54
N ALA A 121 -11.68 8.99 -50.20
CA ALA A 121 -10.58 8.14 -50.65
C ALA A 121 -9.78 7.52 -49.48
N MET A 122 -9.68 8.23 -48.35
CA MET A 122 -9.01 7.74 -47.14
C MET A 122 -9.84 6.70 -46.37
N ILE A 123 -11.18 6.79 -46.39
CA ILE A 123 -12.08 5.82 -45.76
C ILE A 123 -12.07 4.46 -46.50
N MET A 124 -11.94 4.46 -47.82
CA MET A 124 -11.85 3.22 -48.63
C MET A 124 -10.47 2.54 -48.51
N SER A 125 -9.40 3.30 -48.24
CA SER A 125 -8.04 2.77 -47.96
C SER A 125 -7.89 2.23 -46.52
N ALA A 126 -8.67 2.76 -45.57
CA ALA A 126 -8.59 2.41 -44.15
C ALA A 126 -9.10 0.98 -43.79
N LYS A 127 -9.69 0.24 -44.74
CA LYS A 127 -10.17 -1.12 -44.49
C LYS A 127 -9.16 -2.25 -44.76
N GLN A 128 -7.95 -1.97 -45.26
CA GLN A 128 -7.09 -3.07 -45.72
C GLN A 128 -5.63 -3.14 -45.21
N LYS A 129 -5.06 -2.18 -44.47
CA LYS A 129 -3.64 -2.32 -44.03
C LYS A 129 -3.29 -1.76 -42.64
N HIS A 130 -2.44 -2.55 -41.96
CA HIS A 130 -1.59 -2.31 -40.78
C HIS A 130 -2.13 -2.53 -39.35
N PRO A 131 -1.81 -3.70 -38.72
CA PRO A 131 -1.93 -3.96 -37.28
C PRO A 131 -1.05 -3.06 -36.37
N GLU A 132 -0.12 -2.27 -36.94
CA GLU A 132 0.87 -1.50 -36.16
C GLU A 132 0.38 -0.12 -35.68
N MET A 133 -0.59 0.51 -36.36
CA MET A 133 -1.06 1.85 -35.95
C MET A 133 -1.89 1.84 -34.66
N ARG A 134 -2.45 0.68 -34.27
CA ARG A 134 -3.07 0.51 -32.94
C ARG A 134 -2.02 0.50 -31.82
N LYS A 135 -0.77 0.16 -32.13
CA LYS A 135 0.37 0.21 -31.21
C LYS A 135 0.93 1.63 -31.04
N GLN A 136 0.84 2.45 -32.09
CA GLN A 136 1.35 3.83 -32.08
C GLN A 136 0.43 4.82 -31.35
N ARG A 137 -0.88 4.54 -31.30
CA ARG A 137 -1.84 5.30 -30.49
C ARG A 137 -1.77 4.96 -28.99
N MET A 138 -1.19 3.82 -28.62
CA MET A 138 -0.84 3.49 -27.22
C MET A 138 0.47 4.13 -26.73
N MET A 139 1.35 4.60 -27.61
CA MET A 139 2.64 5.18 -27.20
C MET A 139 2.62 6.69 -26.95
N HIS A 140 1.67 7.44 -27.51
CA HIS A 140 1.56 8.88 -27.30
C HIS A 140 0.87 9.27 -25.98
N SER A 141 0.49 8.30 -25.15
CA SER A 141 -0.03 8.52 -23.79
C SER A 141 1.03 8.32 -22.69
N ARG A 142 2.32 8.25 -23.04
CA ARG A 142 3.45 8.06 -22.11
C ARG A 142 4.30 9.31 -21.87
N GLY A 143 3.76 10.49 -22.20
CA GLY A 143 4.49 11.77 -22.21
C GLY A 143 4.39 12.63 -20.96
N ASN A 144 3.88 12.13 -19.84
CA ASN A 144 3.93 12.82 -18.54
C ASN A 144 4.32 11.80 -17.46
N ARG A 145 5.62 11.52 -17.33
CA ARG A 145 6.15 10.97 -16.08
C ARG A 145 6.69 12.16 -15.28
N PRO A 146 6.02 12.62 -14.21
CA PRO A 146 6.72 13.36 -13.21
C PRO A 146 7.80 12.43 -12.68
N THR A 147 9.05 12.88 -12.66
CA THR A 147 10.11 12.24 -11.89
C THR A 147 9.85 12.50 -10.39
N ALA A 148 8.69 12.10 -9.89
CA ALA A 148 8.52 11.86 -8.48
C ALA A 148 9.17 10.51 -8.24
N ARG A 149 10.29 10.49 -7.52
CA ARG A 149 10.68 9.26 -6.82
C ARG A 149 9.46 8.92 -5.97
N HIS A 150 8.69 7.91 -6.38
CA HIS A 150 7.53 7.45 -5.63
C HIS A 150 8.01 7.00 -4.26
N HIS A 151 8.03 7.91 -3.29
CA HIS A 151 7.88 7.54 -1.90
C HIS A 151 6.41 7.17 -1.74
N THR A 152 6.08 5.95 -2.19
CA THR A 152 4.98 5.20 -1.60
C THR A 152 5.16 5.22 -0.09
N PHE A 153 4.07 5.12 0.66
CA PHE A 153 4.06 5.00 2.13
C PHE A 153 4.93 3.80 2.55
N ASN A 154 6.24 4.05 2.61
CA ASN A 154 7.33 3.10 2.86
C ASN A 154 7.87 3.29 4.27
N GLU A 155 7.05 3.86 5.12
CA GLU A 155 7.34 4.03 6.53
C GLU A 155 7.05 2.71 7.23
N TRP A 156 7.89 2.40 8.20
CA TRP A 156 7.67 1.26 9.07
C TRP A 156 6.44 1.53 9.92
N SER A 157 5.54 0.55 10.01
CA SER A 157 4.42 0.65 10.97
C SER A 157 4.92 0.66 12.41
N ILE A 158 6.04 -0.02 12.66
CA ILE A 158 6.86 0.08 13.86
C ILE A 158 8.32 -0.11 13.45
N GLU A 159 9.19 0.80 13.85
CA GLU A 159 10.61 0.68 13.55
C GLU A 159 11.22 -0.44 14.40
N PRO A 160 11.92 -1.42 13.79
CA PRO A 160 12.58 -2.46 14.55
C PRO A 160 13.60 -1.85 15.53
N SER A 161 13.41 -2.10 16.83
CA SER A 161 14.35 -1.68 17.86
C SER A 161 15.67 -2.45 17.77
N HIS A 162 16.76 -1.86 18.25
CA HIS A 162 18.06 -2.52 18.38
C HIS A 162 18.03 -3.73 19.34
N SER A 163 17.08 -3.75 20.28
CA SER A 163 16.87 -4.85 21.23
C SER A 163 16.12 -6.04 20.65
N TRP A 164 15.50 -5.89 19.47
CA TRP A 164 14.70 -6.96 18.87
C TRP A 164 15.58 -7.94 18.09
N HIS A 165 15.41 -9.22 18.38
CA HIS A 165 16.15 -10.28 17.70
C HIS A 165 15.35 -10.80 16.51
N LEU A 166 15.91 -10.67 15.30
CA LEU A 166 15.28 -11.21 14.10
C LEU A 166 15.36 -12.74 14.10
N LEU A 167 14.21 -13.41 14.17
CA LEU A 167 14.12 -14.87 14.19
C LEU A 167 13.97 -15.48 12.80
N SER A 168 13.13 -14.88 11.96
CA SER A 168 12.84 -15.39 10.62
C SER A 168 12.41 -14.28 9.66
N ASP A 169 12.73 -14.48 8.39
CA ASP A 169 12.26 -13.67 7.27
C ASP A 169 11.38 -14.55 6.38
N ILE A 170 10.10 -14.19 6.23
CA ILE A 170 9.08 -14.96 5.53
C ILE A 170 8.76 -14.26 4.20
N PRO A 171 9.36 -14.70 3.08
CA PRO A 171 9.11 -14.08 1.78
C PRO A 171 7.71 -14.40 1.24
N PHE A 172 7.07 -13.44 0.57
CA PHE A 172 5.73 -13.64 0.00
C PHE A 172 5.68 -14.72 -1.10
N SER A 173 6.83 -15.03 -1.72
CA SER A 173 6.97 -16.13 -2.68
C SER A 173 6.75 -17.50 -2.05
N GLN A 174 7.00 -17.65 -0.74
CA GLN A 174 6.70 -18.84 0.04
C GLN A 174 5.22 -18.89 0.40
N LEU A 175 4.67 -17.78 0.90
CA LEU A 175 3.25 -17.67 1.26
C LEU A 175 2.31 -17.91 0.06
N SER A 176 2.73 -17.58 -1.14
CA SER A 176 1.92 -17.81 -2.35
C SER A 176 1.86 -19.29 -2.78
N LYS A 177 2.75 -20.15 -2.25
CA LYS A 177 2.86 -21.56 -2.63
C LYS A 177 2.25 -22.52 -1.62
N VAL A 178 2.05 -22.08 -0.39
CA VAL A 178 1.44 -22.93 0.65
C VAL A 178 -0.02 -23.18 0.32
N ASP A 179 -0.48 -24.41 0.57
CA ASP A 179 -1.87 -24.81 0.40
C ASP A 179 -2.26 -25.78 1.52
N LEU A 180 -3.56 -25.99 1.70
CA LEU A 180 -4.10 -26.91 2.69
C LEU A 180 -4.84 -28.08 2.04
N PRO A 181 -4.64 -29.31 2.53
CA PRO A 181 -5.47 -30.43 2.14
C PRO A 181 -6.84 -30.30 2.82
N GLY A 182 -7.89 -30.06 2.04
CA GLY A 182 -9.28 -30.04 2.52
C GLY A 182 -9.88 -28.65 2.75
N LYS A 183 -11.15 -28.65 3.17
CA LYS A 183 -11.92 -27.43 3.48
C LYS A 183 -11.93 -27.22 4.99
N VAL A 184 -11.59 -26.00 5.42
CA VAL A 184 -11.75 -25.56 6.81
C VAL A 184 -13.19 -25.09 7.00
N VAL A 185 -13.90 -25.66 7.97
CA VAL A 185 -15.30 -25.32 8.29
C VAL A 185 -15.36 -24.72 9.68
N GLY A 186 -16.11 -23.63 9.82
CA GLY A 186 -16.27 -22.93 11.08
C GLY A 186 -17.54 -23.34 11.84
N THR A 187 -17.40 -23.57 13.14
CA THR A 187 -18.50 -23.84 14.07
C THR A 187 -18.75 -22.62 14.96
N ASP A 188 -20.01 -22.33 15.23
CA ASP A 188 -20.38 -21.18 16.06
C ASP A 188 -20.22 -21.51 17.54
N VAL A 189 -19.67 -20.57 18.30
CA VAL A 189 -19.52 -20.66 19.76
C VAL A 189 -20.56 -19.79 20.44
N THR A 190 -20.56 -18.49 20.15
CA THR A 190 -21.48 -17.53 20.75
C THR A 190 -21.71 -16.31 19.86
N TRP A 191 -22.76 -15.57 20.17
CA TRP A 191 -23.15 -14.34 19.50
C TRP A 191 -23.30 -13.20 20.52
N ARG A 192 -22.95 -11.99 20.09
CA ARG A 192 -23.06 -10.75 20.88
C ARG A 192 -23.58 -9.61 20.02
N GLY A 193 -24.16 -8.57 20.63
CA GLY A 193 -24.63 -7.36 19.95
C GLY A 193 -26.03 -7.49 19.33
N LYS A 194 -26.32 -6.66 18.32
CA LYS A 194 -27.66 -6.54 17.71
C LYS A 194 -27.59 -6.62 16.20
N LEU A 195 -28.33 -7.55 15.60
CA LEU A 195 -28.33 -7.75 14.16
C LEU A 195 -29.50 -7.02 13.50
N GLY A 196 -29.19 -5.97 12.73
CA GLY A 196 -30.18 -5.20 11.98
C GLY A 196 -30.72 -5.90 10.74
N VAL A 197 -31.91 -5.50 10.29
CA VAL A 197 -32.49 -5.95 9.02
C VAL A 197 -31.97 -5.10 7.86
N TYR A 198 -31.45 -5.73 6.80
CA TYR A 198 -30.99 -5.02 5.60
C TYR A 198 -32.16 -4.41 4.82
N ASP A 199 -32.10 -3.12 4.52
CA ASP A 199 -33.09 -2.45 3.69
C ASP A 199 -32.86 -2.73 2.19
N LYS A 200 -33.70 -3.59 1.61
CA LYS A 200 -33.64 -3.94 0.18
C LYS A 200 -33.81 -2.74 -0.76
N ARG A 201 -34.41 -1.62 -0.30
CA ARG A 201 -34.53 -0.41 -1.11
C ARG A 201 -33.16 0.18 -1.47
N MET A 202 -32.13 -0.07 -0.65
CA MET A 202 -30.77 0.40 -0.87
C MET A 202 -30.09 -0.24 -2.09
N ASP A 203 -30.54 -1.41 -2.54
CA ASP A 203 -30.05 -2.06 -3.76
C ASP A 203 -30.51 -1.33 -5.04
N HIS A 204 -31.50 -0.44 -4.95
CA HIS A 204 -32.02 0.33 -6.08
C HIS A 204 -31.33 1.70 -6.27
N ILE A 205 -30.33 2.02 -5.45
CA ILE A 205 -29.54 3.24 -5.60
C ILE A 205 -28.75 3.17 -6.92
N SER A 206 -28.84 4.25 -7.70
CA SER A 206 -28.18 4.39 -9.00
C SER A 206 -27.49 5.76 -9.10
N ALA A 207 -26.63 5.96 -10.11
CA ALA A 207 -25.96 7.25 -10.25
C ALA A 207 -26.91 8.41 -10.60
N LYS A 208 -28.11 8.09 -11.10
CA LYS A 208 -29.17 9.07 -11.39
C LYS A 208 -29.99 9.43 -10.15
N SER A 209 -30.02 8.53 -9.17
CA SER A 209 -30.77 8.64 -7.93
C SER A 209 -29.85 8.33 -6.76
N GLU A 210 -28.76 9.12 -6.65
CA GLU A 210 -27.78 8.96 -5.58
C GLU A 210 -28.40 9.35 -4.22
N VAL A 211 -27.99 8.67 -3.17
CA VAL A 211 -28.49 8.90 -1.81
C VAL A 211 -27.39 9.58 -0.98
N PRO A 212 -27.68 10.69 -0.28
CA PRO A 212 -26.78 11.28 0.72
C PRO A 212 -26.26 10.23 1.70
N LEU A 213 -24.95 10.14 1.91
CA LEU A 213 -24.44 9.44 3.09
C LEU A 213 -24.74 10.32 4.32
N GLN A 214 -25.44 9.76 5.30
CA GLN A 214 -25.77 10.44 6.56
C GLN A 214 -24.58 10.37 7.51
N ASN A 215 -24.26 11.48 8.18
CA ASN A 215 -23.26 11.45 9.25
C ASN A 215 -23.92 10.91 10.53
N LEU A 216 -23.66 9.65 10.83
CA LEU A 216 -24.22 8.91 11.98
C LEU A 216 -23.17 8.65 13.07
N ASN A 217 -21.99 9.27 12.96
CA ASN A 217 -20.88 9.00 13.87
C ASN A 217 -21.17 9.44 15.31
N ASP A 218 -21.95 10.50 15.51
CA ASP A 218 -22.27 11.02 16.85
C ASP A 218 -23.44 10.27 17.52
N GLN A 219 -24.07 9.32 16.81
CA GLN A 219 -25.23 8.57 17.32
C GLN A 219 -24.87 7.20 17.87
N PHE A 220 -23.69 6.67 17.51
CA PHE A 220 -23.29 5.31 17.83
C PHE A 220 -21.84 5.26 18.27
N ASP A 221 -21.57 4.42 19.25
CA ASP A 221 -20.22 4.12 19.70
C ASP A 221 -19.65 2.94 18.89
N TYR A 222 -18.41 3.11 18.45
CA TYR A 222 -17.69 2.15 17.61
C TYR A 222 -16.45 1.64 18.34
N TYR A 223 -16.29 0.33 18.39
CA TYR A 223 -15.21 -0.33 19.13
C TYR A 223 -14.19 -0.95 18.17
N TRP A 224 -12.91 -0.70 18.45
CA TRP A 224 -11.77 -1.32 17.77
C TRP A 224 -11.04 -2.30 18.70
N THR A 225 -11.79 -3.05 19.49
CA THR A 225 -11.28 -3.94 20.54
C THR A 225 -10.27 -4.93 19.97
N SER A 226 -9.11 -4.99 20.63
CA SER A 226 -8.00 -5.90 20.37
C SER A 226 -8.39 -7.35 20.71
N THR A 227 -7.51 -8.31 20.44
CA THR A 227 -7.74 -9.71 20.85
C THR A 227 -7.60 -9.87 22.36
N ASN A 228 -6.64 -9.17 22.97
CA ASN A 228 -6.39 -9.23 24.41
C ASN A 228 -7.50 -8.58 25.23
N ASP A 229 -8.13 -7.53 24.70
CA ASP A 229 -9.23 -6.82 25.35
C ASP A 229 -10.61 -7.48 25.11
N ASP A 230 -10.66 -8.68 24.52
CA ASP A 230 -11.89 -9.42 24.25
C ASP A 230 -12.04 -10.65 25.16
N ASP A 231 -12.79 -10.47 26.25
CA ASP A 231 -13.02 -11.52 27.25
C ASP A 231 -13.60 -12.81 26.67
N CYS A 232 -14.43 -12.74 25.61
CA CYS A 232 -15.00 -13.94 25.01
C CYS A 232 -13.93 -14.80 24.31
N ILE A 233 -12.91 -14.18 23.73
CA ILE A 233 -11.75 -14.91 23.17
C ILE A 233 -10.87 -15.42 24.31
N MET A 234 -10.57 -14.57 25.30
CA MET A 234 -9.68 -14.92 26.41
C MET A 234 -10.25 -16.05 27.26
N ASP A 235 -11.54 -16.02 27.60
CA ASP A 235 -12.24 -17.09 28.32
C ASP A 235 -12.24 -18.40 27.54
N TYR A 236 -12.35 -18.36 26.21
CA TYR A 236 -12.24 -19.56 25.38
C TYR A 236 -10.83 -20.17 25.46
N LEU A 237 -9.80 -19.33 25.40
CA LEU A 237 -8.41 -19.76 25.52
C LEU A 237 -8.10 -20.35 26.92
N LEU A 238 -8.65 -19.77 27.98
CA LEU A 238 -8.49 -20.24 29.37
C LEU A 238 -9.30 -21.50 29.67
N SER A 239 -10.53 -21.61 29.17
CA SER A 239 -11.40 -22.76 29.41
C SER A 239 -10.89 -24.03 28.74
N THR A 240 -10.30 -23.92 27.54
CA THR A 240 -9.69 -25.06 26.85
C THR A 240 -8.52 -25.64 27.64
N GLN A 241 -7.78 -24.80 28.40
CA GLN A 241 -6.70 -25.22 29.31
C GLN A 241 -7.14 -26.25 30.36
N ARG A 242 -8.41 -26.17 30.80
CA ARG A 242 -8.93 -27.07 31.85
C ARG A 242 -9.32 -28.43 31.30
N GLN A 243 -9.71 -28.51 30.03
CA GLN A 243 -10.15 -29.75 29.37
C GLN A 243 -8.99 -30.60 28.84
N GLU A 244 -7.81 -30.01 28.64
CA GLU A 244 -6.59 -30.68 28.15
C GLU A 244 -5.98 -31.70 29.13
N SER A 245 -6.41 -31.72 30.39
CA SER A 245 -5.82 -32.56 31.44
C SER A 245 -6.21 -34.04 31.37
N ALA A 246 -6.94 -34.50 30.33
CA ALA A 246 -7.41 -35.90 30.28
C ALA A 246 -7.26 -36.68 28.96
N ASP A 247 -7.34 -36.11 27.74
CA ASP A 247 -7.46 -37.00 26.54
C ASP A 247 -7.23 -36.43 25.11
N ALA A 248 -6.46 -35.36 24.89
CA ALA A 248 -6.25 -34.83 23.53
C ALA A 248 -4.77 -34.79 23.13
N GLY A 249 -4.42 -35.34 21.98
CA GLY A 249 -3.07 -35.24 21.41
C GLY A 249 -2.62 -33.79 21.15
N ASP A 250 -1.37 -33.61 20.73
CA ASP A 250 -0.81 -32.28 20.44
C ASP A 250 -1.73 -31.50 19.49
N HIS A 251 -2.16 -30.32 19.93
CA HIS A 251 -2.95 -29.36 19.15
C HIS A 251 -2.52 -27.93 19.53
N ILE A 252 -2.62 -27.02 18.58
CA ILE A 252 -2.31 -25.59 18.78
C ILE A 252 -3.62 -24.83 18.92
N ILE A 253 -3.69 -23.88 19.84
CA ILE A 253 -4.86 -23.01 19.99
C ILE A 253 -4.47 -21.59 19.59
N LEU A 254 -5.18 -21.00 18.63
CA LEU A 254 -4.94 -19.65 18.12
C LEU A 254 -6.12 -18.74 18.47
N GLY A 255 -5.87 -17.66 19.22
CA GLY A 255 -6.82 -16.58 19.43
C GLY A 255 -6.47 -15.34 18.61
N ALA A 256 -7.42 -14.86 17.80
CA ALA A 256 -7.28 -13.62 17.02
C ALA A 256 -8.64 -13.09 16.55
N THR A 257 -8.78 -11.78 16.39
CA THR A 257 -9.94 -11.19 15.71
C THR A 257 -9.94 -11.48 14.19
N ASP A 258 -11.10 -11.38 13.54
CA ASP A 258 -11.23 -11.58 12.10
C ASP A 258 -10.37 -10.61 11.28
N GLN A 259 -10.24 -9.36 11.72
CA GLN A 259 -9.38 -8.35 11.10
C GLN A 259 -7.91 -8.78 11.11
N ILE A 260 -7.42 -9.29 12.24
CA ILE A 260 -6.04 -9.80 12.38
C ILE A 260 -5.82 -11.03 11.49
N LEU A 261 -6.76 -11.98 11.51
CA LEU A 261 -6.70 -13.14 10.62
C LEU A 261 -6.72 -12.73 9.15
N ALA A 262 -7.55 -11.77 8.77
CA ALA A 262 -7.62 -11.25 7.41
C ALA A 262 -6.29 -10.59 6.98
N VAL A 263 -5.59 -9.90 7.89
CA VAL A 263 -4.25 -9.36 7.63
C VAL A 263 -3.25 -10.48 7.32
N LEU A 264 -3.22 -11.55 8.13
CA LEU A 264 -2.33 -12.70 7.90
C LEU A 264 -2.68 -13.43 6.59
N MET A 265 -3.97 -13.73 6.38
CA MET A 265 -4.49 -14.42 5.20
C MET A 265 -4.19 -13.69 3.89
N THR A 266 -4.14 -12.35 3.92
CA THR A 266 -3.95 -11.50 2.74
C THR A 266 -2.60 -10.78 2.73
N ALA A 267 -1.66 -11.19 3.59
CA ALA A 267 -0.39 -10.51 3.83
C ALA A 267 0.39 -10.18 2.55
N ALA A 268 0.45 -11.15 1.62
CA ALA A 268 1.18 -11.05 0.36
C ALA A 268 0.61 -10.00 -0.63
N ARG A 269 -0.57 -9.44 -0.37
CA ARG A 269 -1.19 -8.38 -1.18
C ARG A 269 -0.98 -6.98 -0.61
N SER A 270 -0.57 -6.86 0.65
CA SER A 270 -0.31 -5.56 1.27
C SER A 270 0.97 -4.92 0.72
N LYS A 271 0.91 -3.62 0.44
CA LYS A 271 2.06 -2.78 0.14
C LYS A 271 2.45 -1.90 1.33
N TYR A 272 1.50 -1.45 2.14
CA TYR A 272 1.83 -0.67 3.34
C TYR A 272 2.30 -1.58 4.46
N SER A 273 3.29 -1.12 5.24
CA SER A 273 3.77 -1.84 6.43
C SER A 273 2.65 -1.95 7.46
N TRP A 274 2.60 -3.08 8.17
CA TRP A 274 1.74 -3.34 9.32
C TRP A 274 2.51 -4.23 10.29
N HIS A 275 2.12 -4.23 11.56
CA HIS A 275 2.68 -5.10 12.57
C HIS A 275 1.59 -5.74 13.43
N LEU A 276 1.91 -6.92 13.97
CA LEU A 276 1.07 -7.67 14.89
C LEU A 276 1.93 -8.11 16.08
N ASN A 277 1.35 -7.98 17.28
CA ASN A 277 1.95 -8.49 18.50
C ASN A 277 1.52 -9.94 18.67
N VAL A 278 2.43 -10.78 19.11
CA VAL A 278 2.19 -12.22 19.25
C VAL A 278 2.66 -12.64 20.64
N THR A 279 1.76 -13.21 21.42
CA THR A 279 2.08 -13.82 22.70
C THR A 279 1.96 -15.33 22.56
N LYS A 280 3.03 -16.07 22.89
CA LYS A 280 3.03 -17.53 22.95
C LYS A 280 3.12 -17.99 24.41
N ILE A 281 2.19 -18.86 24.81
CA ILE A 281 2.16 -19.50 26.13
C ILE A 281 1.80 -20.97 25.89
N ASP A 282 2.69 -21.90 26.21
CA ASP A 282 2.55 -23.34 25.96
C ASP A 282 2.17 -23.64 24.48
N ASN A 283 0.99 -24.25 24.27
CA ASN A 283 0.39 -24.58 22.98
C ASN A 283 -0.53 -23.48 22.42
N LYS A 284 -0.55 -22.30 23.04
CA LYS A 284 -1.46 -21.20 22.70
C LYS A 284 -0.71 -20.05 22.08
N ILE A 285 -1.35 -19.48 21.06
CA ILE A 285 -0.88 -18.30 20.36
C ILE A 285 -2.00 -17.27 20.43
N ILE A 286 -1.69 -16.09 20.96
CA ILE A 286 -2.56 -14.93 20.92
C ILE A 286 -1.93 -13.94 19.96
N ILE A 287 -2.66 -13.59 18.89
CA ILE A 287 -2.21 -12.57 17.95
C ILE A 287 -3.07 -11.34 18.15
N ASP A 288 -2.39 -10.23 18.40
CA ASP A 288 -3.00 -8.98 18.79
C ASP A 288 -2.51 -7.80 17.94
N LYS A 289 -3.22 -6.68 18.02
CA LYS A 289 -2.89 -5.42 17.33
C LYS A 289 -2.84 -4.28 18.34
N ALA A 290 -2.01 -3.27 18.08
CA ALA A 290 -2.09 -2.02 18.81
C ALA A 290 -3.38 -1.26 18.45
N ASN A 291 -4.00 -0.62 19.45
CA ASN A 291 -5.18 0.22 19.26
C ASN A 291 -4.80 1.46 18.43
N GLY A 292 -5.58 1.75 17.38
CA GLY A 292 -5.28 2.84 16.44
C GLY A 292 -4.16 2.52 15.44
N SER A 293 -3.77 1.25 15.31
CA SER A 293 -2.80 0.82 14.31
C SER A 293 -3.35 0.97 12.88
N ILE A 294 -2.48 0.84 11.89
CA ILE A 294 -2.87 0.83 10.47
C ILE A 294 -3.87 -0.30 10.12
N ILE A 295 -4.04 -1.30 10.99
CA ILE A 295 -5.00 -2.39 10.81
C ILE A 295 -6.43 -1.90 11.01
N ASP A 296 -6.63 -0.95 11.93
CA ASP A 296 -7.93 -0.29 12.18
C ASP A 296 -8.32 0.68 11.05
N MET A 297 -7.33 1.07 10.24
CA MET A 297 -7.53 1.96 9.11
C MET A 297 -7.84 1.22 7.81
N LEU A 298 -8.68 1.83 6.98
CA LEU A 298 -9.00 1.31 5.64
C LEU A 298 -8.16 2.02 4.58
N THR A 299 -7.22 1.30 3.97
CA THR A 299 -6.33 1.88 2.95
C THR A 299 -7.08 2.26 1.67
N VAL A 300 -6.62 3.30 0.97
CA VAL A 300 -7.26 3.80 -0.25
C VAL A 300 -6.23 3.84 -1.36
N ASN A 301 -6.50 3.11 -2.44
CA ASN A 301 -5.63 2.99 -3.62
C ASN A 301 -4.21 2.50 -3.29
N GLU A 302 -4.04 1.72 -2.23
CA GLU A 302 -2.76 1.16 -1.79
C GLU A 302 -2.06 0.38 -2.91
N THR A 303 -2.80 -0.47 -3.62
CA THR A 303 -2.23 -1.35 -4.65
C THR A 303 -2.26 -0.74 -6.04
N SER A 304 -2.74 0.50 -6.18
CA SER A 304 -2.72 1.28 -7.43
C SER A 304 -1.30 1.37 -8.03
N PRO A 305 -1.17 1.45 -9.36
CA PRO A 305 0.08 1.83 -10.01
C PRO A 305 0.58 3.21 -9.56
N GLU A 306 -0.35 4.11 -9.24
CA GLU A 306 -0.11 5.46 -8.74
C GLU A 306 -0.87 5.60 -7.41
N PRO A 307 -0.29 5.13 -6.30
CA PRO A 307 -0.91 5.24 -4.98
C PRO A 307 -0.84 6.69 -4.45
N PRO A 308 -1.71 7.08 -3.51
CA PRO A 308 -1.69 8.42 -2.93
C PRO A 308 -0.35 8.74 -2.28
N LEU A 309 0.15 9.95 -2.51
CA LEU A 309 1.45 10.40 -2.01
C LEU A 309 1.31 11.03 -0.60
N PRO A 310 2.24 10.76 0.33
CA PRO A 310 2.22 11.37 1.67
C PRO A 310 2.29 12.91 1.64
N ASP A 311 2.99 13.46 0.66
CA ASP A 311 3.23 14.88 0.44
C ASP A 311 2.24 15.51 -0.55
N ALA A 312 1.10 14.85 -0.83
CA ALA A 312 0.07 15.39 -1.71
C ALA A 312 -0.30 16.84 -1.32
N GLU A 313 -0.35 17.72 -2.33
CA GLU A 313 -0.69 19.15 -2.18
C GLU A 313 -2.04 19.33 -1.47
N ILE A 314 -3.01 18.51 -1.89
CA ILE A 314 -4.34 18.46 -1.28
C ILE A 314 -4.24 17.57 -0.02
N LYS A 315 -4.24 18.20 1.16
CA LYS A 315 -4.08 17.52 2.46
C LYS A 315 -5.09 16.39 2.69
N ILE A 316 -6.35 16.57 2.28
CA ILE A 316 -7.41 15.56 2.42
C ILE A 316 -7.22 14.33 1.52
N ASN A 317 -6.24 14.37 0.60
CA ASN A 317 -5.91 13.26 -0.30
C ASN A 317 -4.62 12.54 0.11
N ARG A 318 -4.09 12.82 1.30
CA ARG A 318 -2.95 12.09 1.88
C ARG A 318 -3.42 10.75 2.44
N PRO A 319 -2.60 9.69 2.45
CA PRO A 319 -3.02 8.35 2.87
C PRO A 319 -3.70 8.28 4.25
N PRO A 320 -3.20 8.94 5.31
CA PRO A 320 -3.87 8.89 6.61
C PRO A 320 -5.26 9.53 6.56
N ALA A 321 -5.39 10.72 5.95
CA ALA A 321 -6.67 11.43 5.84
C ALA A 321 -7.70 10.61 5.03
N LEU A 322 -7.27 10.01 3.92
CA LEU A 322 -8.11 9.12 3.11
C LEU A 322 -8.54 7.87 3.86
N GLY A 323 -7.66 7.32 4.72
CA GLY A 323 -8.00 6.16 5.52
C GLY A 323 -9.00 6.46 6.63
N TYR A 324 -8.88 7.59 7.32
CA TYR A 324 -9.88 8.06 8.29
C TYR A 324 -11.24 8.31 7.63
N GLU A 325 -11.25 8.98 6.48
CA GLU A 325 -12.45 9.17 5.68
C GLU A 325 -13.08 7.83 5.30
N ALA A 326 -12.29 6.85 4.84
CA ALA A 326 -12.78 5.55 4.43
C ALA A 326 -13.42 4.77 5.61
N VAL A 327 -12.85 4.88 6.82
CA VAL A 327 -13.42 4.31 8.05
C VAL A 327 -14.76 4.95 8.37
N LYS A 328 -14.82 6.29 8.42
CA LYS A 328 -16.06 7.05 8.67
C LYS A 328 -17.16 6.70 7.66
N VAL A 329 -16.80 6.62 6.39
CA VAL A 329 -17.75 6.23 5.32
C VAL A 329 -18.30 4.82 5.54
N ASN A 330 -17.46 3.86 5.93
CA ASN A 330 -17.91 2.49 6.20
C ASN A 330 -18.81 2.42 7.45
N GLN A 331 -18.46 3.13 8.52
CA GLN A 331 -19.26 3.21 9.75
C GLN A 331 -20.67 3.75 9.48
N CYS A 332 -20.74 4.93 8.86
CA CYS A 332 -22.01 5.56 8.47
C CYS A 332 -22.83 4.66 7.54
N LEU A 333 -22.20 4.07 6.52
CA LEU A 333 -22.89 3.20 5.57
C LEU A 333 -23.53 1.99 6.26
N ARG A 334 -22.78 1.31 7.14
CA ARG A 334 -23.25 0.10 7.84
C ARG A 334 -24.53 0.35 8.63
N GLN A 335 -24.66 1.52 9.24
CA GLN A 335 -25.87 1.90 9.97
C GLN A 335 -26.98 2.38 9.02
N GLN A 336 -26.63 3.16 8.00
CA GLN A 336 -27.63 3.73 7.09
C GLN A 336 -28.35 2.69 6.23
N VAL A 337 -27.72 1.55 5.89
CA VAL A 337 -28.35 0.49 5.08
C VAL A 337 -29.36 -0.38 5.83
N LEU A 338 -29.54 -0.14 7.14
CA LEU A 338 -30.45 -0.90 7.98
C LEU A 338 -31.84 -0.27 7.97
N VAL A 339 -32.86 -1.09 8.17
CA VAL A 339 -34.22 -0.59 8.44
C VAL A 339 -34.25 -0.05 9.88
N SER A 340 -34.46 1.26 10.01
CA SER A 340 -34.49 1.94 11.31
C SER A 340 -35.48 1.30 12.27
N GLY A 341 -35.01 0.97 13.49
CA GLY A 341 -35.81 0.38 14.55
C GLY A 341 -36.21 -1.09 14.34
N GLN A 342 -35.68 -1.77 13.31
CA GLN A 342 -35.95 -3.19 13.07
C GLN A 342 -34.69 -4.04 13.25
N PHE A 343 -34.75 -4.93 14.24
CA PHE A 343 -33.71 -5.92 14.50
C PHE A 343 -34.21 -7.30 14.12
N SER A 344 -33.34 -8.09 13.50
CA SER A 344 -33.59 -9.51 13.20
C SER A 344 -33.39 -10.36 14.45
N ASP A 345 -32.27 -10.12 15.14
CA ASP A 345 -31.83 -10.91 16.29
C ASP A 345 -31.12 -9.97 17.28
N GLU A 346 -31.36 -10.15 18.57
CA GLU A 346 -30.70 -9.41 19.66
C GLU A 346 -30.03 -10.41 20.60
N PHE A 347 -28.77 -10.15 20.94
CA PHE A 347 -27.94 -11.00 21.79
C PHE A 347 -27.44 -10.23 23.02
N GLU A 348 -26.72 -10.92 23.90
CA GLU A 348 -26.01 -10.28 25.00
C GLU A 348 -25.03 -9.21 24.48
N LEU A 349 -24.81 -8.16 25.27
CA LEU A 349 -23.87 -7.11 24.91
C LEU A 349 -22.45 -7.70 24.78
N PRO A 350 -21.66 -7.24 23.80
CA PRO A 350 -20.25 -7.61 23.72
C PRO A 350 -19.51 -7.21 25.01
N PRO A 351 -18.51 -7.99 25.45
CA PRO A 351 -17.84 -7.78 26.74
C PRO A 351 -17.08 -6.45 26.83
N PHE A 352 -16.74 -5.85 25.68
CA PHE A 352 -16.00 -4.60 25.57
C PHE A 352 -16.89 -3.36 25.46
N VAL A 353 -18.21 -3.48 25.60
CA VAL A 353 -19.13 -2.34 25.63
C VAL A 353 -19.20 -1.80 27.05
N GLU A 354 -18.93 -0.51 27.24
CA GLU A 354 -19.00 0.13 28.55
C GLU A 354 -20.45 0.45 28.97
N GLU A 355 -20.69 0.54 30.27
CA GLU A 355 -22.01 0.88 30.80
C GLU A 355 -22.41 2.31 30.42
N GLY A 356 -23.51 2.45 29.68
CA GLY A 356 -24.05 3.75 29.25
C GLY A 356 -23.79 4.06 27.77
N ASP A 357 -22.95 3.27 27.10
CA ASP A 357 -22.69 3.42 25.67
C ASP A 357 -23.87 2.97 24.80
N ASN A 358 -23.95 3.54 23.60
CA ASN A 358 -24.89 3.14 22.56
C ASN A 358 -24.15 2.47 21.39
N PRO A 359 -23.83 1.17 21.47
CA PRO A 359 -23.06 0.48 20.45
C PRO A 359 -23.78 0.50 19.10
N SER A 360 -23.02 0.65 18.02
CA SER A 360 -23.55 0.56 16.66
C SER A 360 -24.28 -0.76 16.39
N THR A 361 -25.31 -0.74 15.54
CA THR A 361 -26.09 -1.94 15.23
C THR A 361 -25.27 -2.90 14.37
N MET A 362 -24.64 -3.88 15.01
CA MET A 362 -24.02 -5.04 14.38
C MET A 362 -23.95 -6.21 15.37
N ALA A 363 -23.80 -7.43 14.85
CA ALA A 363 -23.61 -8.62 15.66
C ALA A 363 -22.18 -9.14 15.53
N TYR A 364 -21.59 -9.54 16.65
CA TYR A 364 -20.32 -10.21 16.72
C TYR A 364 -20.54 -11.71 16.85
N ARG A 365 -19.97 -12.48 15.93
CA ARG A 365 -20.11 -13.93 15.85
C ARG A 365 -18.78 -14.58 16.18
N TYR A 366 -18.72 -15.26 17.32
CA TYR A 366 -17.54 -15.98 17.76
C TYR A 366 -17.58 -17.39 17.18
N ARG A 367 -16.52 -17.76 16.46
CA ARG A 367 -16.47 -19.02 15.72
C ARG A 367 -15.13 -19.71 15.91
N THR A 368 -15.19 -21.03 15.91
CA THR A 368 -14.01 -21.89 15.95
C THR A 368 -13.78 -22.55 14.61
N PHE A 369 -12.51 -22.68 14.23
CA PHE A 369 -12.09 -23.35 13.00
C PHE A 369 -11.02 -24.38 13.32
N MET A 370 -11.15 -25.57 12.74
CA MET A 370 -10.13 -26.60 12.82
C MET A 370 -9.32 -26.61 11.53
N VAL A 371 -8.09 -26.10 11.59
CA VAL A 371 -7.15 -26.13 10.47
C VAL A 371 -6.36 -27.44 10.56
N PRO A 372 -6.47 -28.31 9.54
CA PRO A 372 -5.83 -29.62 9.60
C PRO A 372 -4.31 -29.50 9.57
N GLY A 373 -3.64 -30.43 10.26
CA GLY A 373 -2.20 -30.62 10.16
C GLY A 373 -1.78 -31.14 8.79
N ASP A 374 -0.51 -30.94 8.45
CA ASP A 374 0.10 -31.51 7.25
C ASP A 374 0.66 -32.90 7.55
N ASN A 375 -0.02 -33.94 7.06
CA ASN A 375 0.39 -35.33 7.25
C ASN A 375 1.81 -35.63 6.75
N HIS A 376 2.30 -34.88 5.77
CA HIS A 376 3.64 -35.02 5.21
C HIS A 376 4.66 -34.03 5.80
N GLY A 377 4.21 -33.12 6.66
CA GLY A 377 5.06 -32.14 7.33
C GLY A 377 5.96 -32.76 8.40
N HIS A 378 6.71 -31.91 9.11
CA HIS A 378 7.52 -32.28 10.28
C HIS A 378 7.25 -31.31 11.44
N GLY A 379 7.51 -31.77 12.67
CA GLY A 379 7.29 -30.98 13.89
C GLY A 379 5.86 -30.43 13.99
N TRP A 380 5.75 -29.15 14.37
CA TRP A 380 4.48 -28.42 14.51
C TRP A 380 3.66 -28.31 13.22
N SER A 381 4.23 -28.63 12.05
CA SER A 381 3.45 -28.64 10.81
C SER A 381 2.41 -29.76 10.75
N ARG A 382 2.60 -30.86 11.50
CA ARG A 382 1.67 -32.00 11.58
C ARG A 382 0.50 -31.77 12.52
N VAL A 383 0.64 -30.79 13.40
CA VAL A 383 -0.29 -30.54 14.51
C VAL A 383 -1.48 -29.72 13.99
N PRO A 384 -2.73 -30.14 14.29
CA PRO A 384 -3.90 -29.35 13.93
C PRO A 384 -3.98 -28.05 14.76
N ILE A 385 -4.59 -27.02 14.19
CA ILE A 385 -4.76 -25.72 14.85
C ILE A 385 -6.26 -25.46 15.07
N HIS A 386 -6.62 -25.24 16.33
CA HIS A 386 -7.93 -24.76 16.76
C HIS A 386 -7.90 -23.24 16.83
N VAL A 387 -8.55 -22.58 15.89
CA VAL A 387 -8.61 -21.12 15.82
C VAL A 387 -9.92 -20.66 16.44
N ILE A 388 -9.88 -19.76 17.42
CA ILE A 388 -11.04 -18.99 17.89
C ILE A 388 -10.95 -17.57 17.36
N THR A 389 -12.06 -17.06 16.82
CA THR A 389 -12.10 -15.71 16.26
C THR A 389 -13.45 -15.03 16.42
N ARG A 390 -13.43 -13.72 16.60
CA ARG A 390 -14.60 -12.84 16.55
C ARG A 390 -14.75 -12.28 15.13
N GLY A 391 -15.89 -12.55 14.51
CA GLY A 391 -16.28 -11.98 13.21
C GLY A 391 -17.40 -10.94 13.34
N GLU A 392 -17.46 -10.00 12.40
CA GLU A 392 -18.53 -8.99 12.31
C GLU A 392 -19.62 -9.37 11.27
N VAL A 393 -20.88 -9.31 11.69
CA VAL A 393 -22.06 -9.43 10.81
C VAL A 393 -22.87 -8.14 10.87
N HIS A 394 -23.02 -7.49 9.73
CA HIS A 394 -23.56 -6.13 9.66
C HIS A 394 -25.09 -6.11 9.52
N ALA A 395 -25.66 -7.04 8.76
CA ALA A 395 -27.10 -7.08 8.53
C ALA A 395 -27.58 -8.49 8.19
N ARG A 396 -28.90 -8.70 8.30
CA ARG A 396 -29.56 -9.90 7.80
C ARG A 396 -30.63 -9.56 6.76
N ILE A 397 -30.64 -10.31 5.66
CA ILE A 397 -31.68 -10.20 4.63
C ILE A 397 -32.92 -10.99 5.10
N PRO A 398 -34.11 -10.36 5.17
CA PRO A 398 -35.31 -11.05 5.63
C PRO A 398 -35.79 -12.07 4.61
N GLY A 399 -36.34 -13.18 5.12
CA GLY A 399 -36.90 -14.28 4.33
C GLY A 399 -35.94 -15.43 4.01
N VAL A 400 -34.71 -15.42 4.55
CA VAL A 400 -33.76 -16.53 4.43
C VAL A 400 -33.64 -17.25 5.78
N SER A 401 -34.14 -18.47 5.86
CA SER A 401 -34.04 -19.33 7.06
C SER A 401 -32.58 -19.70 7.33
N ASN A 402 -32.11 -19.52 8.58
CA ASN A 402 -30.75 -19.82 9.02
C ASN A 402 -29.63 -19.30 8.09
N GLY A 403 -29.83 -18.11 7.54
CA GLY A 403 -28.87 -17.45 6.66
C GLY A 403 -29.32 -16.03 6.31
N GLY A 404 -28.81 -15.52 5.20
CA GLY A 404 -28.99 -14.14 4.78
C GLY A 404 -28.05 -13.18 5.49
N TYR A 405 -27.00 -13.69 6.13
CA TYR A 405 -26.00 -12.87 6.81
C TYR A 405 -25.22 -12.06 5.78
N THR A 406 -25.10 -10.77 6.04
CA THR A 406 -24.61 -9.80 5.06
C THR A 406 -23.46 -8.99 5.63
N TYR A 407 -22.36 -8.96 4.90
CA TYR A 407 -21.24 -8.09 5.16
C TYR A 407 -21.33 -6.83 4.29
N VAL A 408 -21.29 -5.64 4.89
CA VAL A 408 -21.43 -4.36 4.17
C VAL A 408 -20.11 -3.61 4.20
N CYS A 409 -19.61 -3.23 3.03
CA CYS A 409 -18.38 -2.45 2.89
C CYS A 409 -18.47 -1.42 1.78
N ALA A 410 -17.71 -0.34 1.91
CA ALA A 410 -17.67 0.76 0.97
C ALA A 410 -16.30 0.91 0.30
N LEU A 411 -16.32 1.28 -0.98
CA LEU A 411 -15.21 1.87 -1.70
C LEU A 411 -15.45 3.36 -1.86
N ASN A 412 -14.41 4.16 -1.64
CA ASN A 412 -14.43 5.60 -1.75
C ASN A 412 -13.73 6.07 -3.04
N GLU A 413 -14.41 6.90 -3.84
CA GLU A 413 -13.86 7.48 -5.05
C GLU A 413 -12.77 8.49 -4.67
N LEU A 414 -11.54 8.26 -5.13
CA LEU A 414 -10.50 9.27 -5.16
C LEU A 414 -10.45 9.88 -6.56
N PRO A 415 -11.07 11.05 -6.81
CA PRO A 415 -11.14 11.62 -8.14
C PRO A 415 -9.74 11.97 -8.65
N HIS A 416 -9.37 11.39 -9.80
CA HIS A 416 -8.13 11.69 -10.50
C HIS A 416 -8.44 12.35 -11.84
N LYS A 417 -7.65 13.37 -12.24
CA LYS A 417 -7.92 14.18 -13.45
C LYS A 417 -8.03 13.36 -14.74
N THR A 418 -7.40 12.19 -14.80
CA THR A 418 -7.38 11.30 -15.97
C THR A 418 -8.42 10.17 -15.90
N GLN A 419 -9.06 9.96 -14.74
CA GLN A 419 -10.06 8.90 -14.57
C GLN A 419 -11.46 9.46 -14.84
N LYS A 420 -12.32 8.65 -15.46
CA LYS A 420 -13.73 9.02 -15.62
C LYS A 420 -14.40 8.94 -14.25
N SER A 421 -15.32 9.86 -13.97
CA SER A 421 -16.10 9.82 -12.74
C SER A 421 -16.88 8.51 -12.60
N TRP A 422 -16.93 7.98 -11.39
CA TRP A 422 -17.71 6.79 -11.04
C TRP A 422 -19.19 6.94 -11.38
N ARG A 423 -19.76 8.15 -11.27
CA ARG A 423 -21.15 8.44 -11.65
C ARG A 423 -21.48 8.06 -13.09
N ILE A 424 -20.50 8.15 -13.99
CA ILE A 424 -20.66 7.74 -15.41
C ILE A 424 -20.28 6.27 -15.60
N GLN A 425 -19.21 5.83 -14.94
CA GLN A 425 -18.66 4.48 -15.11
C GLN A 425 -19.57 3.39 -14.53
N ILE A 426 -20.25 3.64 -13.41
CA ILE A 426 -21.11 2.63 -12.78
C ILE A 426 -22.31 2.25 -13.67
N GLU A 427 -22.85 3.21 -14.43
CA GLU A 427 -23.97 2.99 -15.35
C GLU A 427 -23.53 2.28 -16.64
N THR A 428 -22.39 2.69 -17.20
CA THR A 428 -21.98 2.27 -18.56
C THR A 428 -20.97 1.12 -18.57
N GLN A 429 -20.15 1.01 -17.52
CA GLN A 429 -18.95 0.17 -17.48
C GLN A 429 -18.71 -0.45 -16.08
N LYS A 430 -19.78 -0.89 -15.40
CA LYS A 430 -19.72 -1.45 -14.02
C LYS A 430 -18.62 -2.51 -13.81
N GLY A 431 -18.44 -3.41 -14.77
CA GLY A 431 -17.41 -4.45 -14.70
C GLY A 431 -15.98 -3.90 -14.77
N ALA A 432 -15.77 -2.85 -15.58
CA ALA A 432 -14.47 -2.19 -15.69
C ALA A 432 -14.16 -1.35 -14.44
N LEU A 433 -15.19 -0.70 -13.85
CA LEU A 433 -15.07 -0.01 -12.57
C LEU A 433 -14.65 -0.99 -11.47
N LEU A 434 -15.38 -2.09 -11.30
CA LEU A 434 -15.03 -3.13 -10.32
C LEU A 434 -13.63 -3.69 -10.55
N ALA A 435 -13.26 -4.04 -11.78
CA ALA A 435 -11.94 -4.58 -12.08
C ALA A 435 -10.80 -3.57 -11.77
N ASN A 436 -11.03 -2.27 -12.01
CA ASN A 436 -10.08 -1.23 -11.65
C ASN A 436 -9.92 -1.12 -10.12
N GLU A 437 -11.03 -1.16 -9.38
CA GLU A 437 -11.01 -1.10 -7.92
C GLU A 437 -10.36 -2.34 -7.30
N MET A 438 -10.62 -3.54 -7.82
CA MET A 438 -9.96 -4.78 -7.38
C MET A 438 -8.45 -4.72 -7.55
N ARG A 439 -7.94 -4.00 -8.56
CA ARG A 439 -6.51 -3.78 -8.77
C ARG A 439 -5.95 -2.68 -7.86
N ASN A 440 -6.69 -1.58 -7.65
CA ASN A 440 -6.20 -0.44 -6.90
C ASN A 440 -6.32 -0.62 -5.37
N ASN A 441 -7.26 -1.45 -4.93
CA ASN A 441 -7.61 -1.70 -3.53
C ASN A 441 -7.53 -3.21 -3.18
N THR A 442 -6.61 -3.97 -3.79
CA THR A 442 -6.56 -5.45 -3.67
C THR A 442 -6.49 -5.90 -2.22
N ALA A 443 -5.59 -5.32 -1.42
CA ALA A 443 -5.43 -5.69 0.00
C ALA A 443 -6.72 -5.42 0.80
N LYS A 444 -7.28 -4.21 0.73
CA LYS A 444 -8.54 -3.85 1.39
C LYS A 444 -9.70 -4.77 0.99
N MET A 445 -9.88 -4.99 -0.32
CA MET A 445 -10.98 -5.79 -0.85
C MET A 445 -10.88 -7.26 -0.45
N GLN A 446 -9.68 -7.85 -0.51
CA GLN A 446 -9.47 -9.22 -0.04
C GLN A 446 -9.66 -9.34 1.48
N ARG A 447 -9.27 -8.33 2.27
CA ARG A 447 -9.55 -8.34 3.73
C ARG A 447 -11.04 -8.33 4.03
N PHE A 448 -11.83 -7.52 3.33
CA PHE A 448 -13.29 -7.55 3.46
C PHE A 448 -13.88 -8.91 3.12
N ALA A 449 -13.43 -9.53 2.03
CA ALA A 449 -13.87 -10.85 1.63
C ALA A 449 -13.47 -11.93 2.68
N ALA A 450 -12.25 -11.86 3.21
CA ALA A 450 -11.79 -12.78 4.26
C ALA A 450 -12.61 -12.64 5.55
N CYS A 451 -12.82 -11.42 6.05
CA CYS A 451 -13.65 -11.16 7.24
C CYS A 451 -15.08 -11.66 7.04
N ALA A 452 -15.68 -11.39 5.87
CA ALA A 452 -17.02 -11.85 5.54
C ALA A 452 -17.13 -13.38 5.51
N ILE A 453 -16.14 -14.09 4.96
CA ILE A 453 -16.11 -15.57 4.92
C ILE A 453 -15.93 -16.14 6.32
N ILE A 454 -14.98 -15.61 7.11
CA ILE A 454 -14.74 -16.06 8.49
C ILE A 454 -16.00 -15.86 9.34
N SER A 455 -16.64 -14.70 9.22
CA SER A 455 -17.91 -14.38 9.90
C SER A 455 -19.10 -15.20 9.40
N GLY A 456 -18.97 -15.91 8.28
CA GLY A 456 -20.04 -16.73 7.69
C GLY A 456 -21.16 -15.90 7.09
N CYS A 457 -20.82 -14.77 6.47
CA CYS A 457 -21.74 -13.97 5.68
C CYS A 457 -21.95 -14.60 4.30
N ASP A 458 -23.20 -14.87 3.94
CA ASP A 458 -23.59 -15.41 2.63
C ASP A 458 -23.36 -14.40 1.50
N THR A 459 -23.63 -13.14 1.80
CA THR A 459 -23.54 -12.05 0.84
C THR A 459 -22.63 -10.92 1.32
N LEU A 460 -21.98 -10.27 0.35
CA LEU A 460 -21.19 -9.08 0.54
C LEU A 460 -21.79 -7.95 -0.30
N LYS A 461 -22.17 -6.86 0.36
CA LYS A 461 -22.70 -5.62 -0.23
C LYS A 461 -21.54 -4.64 -0.40
N LEU A 462 -21.20 -4.34 -1.65
CA LEU A 462 -20.14 -3.41 -2.01
C LEU A 462 -20.76 -2.09 -2.46
N ALA A 463 -20.65 -1.05 -1.63
CA ALA A 463 -21.11 0.28 -1.95
C ALA A 463 -20.03 1.11 -2.64
N TYR A 464 -20.45 1.92 -3.62
CA TYR A 464 -19.61 2.91 -4.29
C TYR A 464 -20.00 4.29 -3.77
N VAL A 465 -19.09 4.90 -3.01
CA VAL A 465 -19.30 6.18 -2.35
C VAL A 465 -18.36 7.22 -2.96
N SER A 466 -18.89 8.39 -3.27
CA SER A 466 -18.10 9.52 -3.80
C SER A 466 -18.39 10.76 -2.98
N ARG A 467 -17.37 11.62 -2.83
CA ARG A 467 -17.56 12.96 -2.30
C ARG A 467 -18.55 13.73 -3.18
N ARG A 468 -19.35 14.60 -2.58
CA ARG A 468 -20.22 15.53 -3.35
C ARG A 468 -19.39 16.55 -4.11
N SER A 469 -18.33 17.03 -3.47
CA SER A 469 -17.32 17.90 -4.07
C SER A 469 -15.94 17.29 -3.83
N PRO A 470 -15.03 17.26 -4.84
CA PRO A 470 -13.69 16.68 -4.66
C PRO A 470 -12.88 17.27 -3.49
N GLY A 471 -13.15 18.53 -3.14
CA GLY A 471 -12.49 19.25 -2.04
C GLY A 471 -13.16 19.09 -0.67
N ASP A 472 -14.23 18.29 -0.56
CA ASP A 472 -15.00 18.11 0.66
C ASP A 472 -14.97 16.64 1.09
N ALA A 473 -14.26 16.36 2.19
CA ALA A 473 -14.11 15.03 2.74
C ALA A 473 -15.21 14.65 3.77
N GLU A 474 -16.17 15.55 4.04
CA GLU A 474 -17.21 15.32 5.05
C GLU A 474 -18.55 14.91 4.43
N HIS A 475 -18.85 15.38 3.21
CA HIS A 475 -20.12 15.10 2.55
C HIS A 475 -19.97 14.14 1.37
N HIS A 476 -20.61 12.99 1.49
CA HIS A 476 -20.60 11.95 0.47
C HIS A 476 -22.00 11.64 -0.06
N SER A 477 -22.03 10.96 -1.21
CA SER A 477 -23.20 10.35 -1.81
C SER A 477 -22.89 8.88 -2.14
N ILE A 478 -23.86 8.00 -1.84
CA ILE A 478 -23.88 6.61 -2.27
C ILE A 478 -24.38 6.62 -3.71
N ILE A 479 -23.54 6.15 -4.65
CA ILE A 479 -23.85 6.14 -6.08
C ILE A 479 -24.44 4.78 -6.49
N GLY A 480 -24.13 3.72 -5.76
CA GLY A 480 -24.74 2.41 -5.97
C GLY A 480 -24.23 1.37 -4.98
N ILE A 481 -25.00 0.31 -4.80
CA ILE A 481 -24.64 -0.84 -3.97
C ILE A 481 -24.78 -2.09 -4.83
N HIS A 482 -23.69 -2.84 -4.97
CA HIS A 482 -23.71 -4.11 -5.67
C HIS A 482 -23.71 -5.27 -4.68
N THR A 483 -24.55 -6.27 -4.95
CA THR A 483 -24.63 -7.48 -4.15
C THR A 483 -23.83 -8.60 -4.80
N TYR A 484 -23.00 -9.27 -4.02
CA TYR A 484 -22.29 -10.46 -4.44
C TYR A 484 -22.47 -11.57 -3.42
N THR A 485 -22.48 -12.81 -3.88
CA THR A 485 -22.19 -13.96 -2.99
C THR A 485 -20.74 -13.88 -2.55
N THR A 486 -20.48 -14.00 -1.25
CA THR A 486 -19.15 -13.75 -0.68
C THR A 486 -18.06 -14.64 -1.31
N GLU A 487 -18.34 -15.93 -1.49
CA GLU A 487 -17.39 -16.90 -2.08
C GLU A 487 -17.02 -16.54 -3.53
N ASN A 488 -17.99 -16.23 -4.39
CA ASN A 488 -17.70 -15.89 -5.79
C ASN A 488 -16.89 -14.59 -5.91
N LEU A 489 -17.17 -13.59 -5.07
CA LEU A 489 -16.42 -12.34 -5.09
C LEU A 489 -14.97 -12.56 -4.63
N ALA A 490 -14.76 -13.38 -3.60
CA ALA A 490 -13.41 -13.76 -3.16
C ALA A 490 -12.62 -14.43 -4.29
N VAL A 491 -13.23 -15.39 -5.01
CA VAL A 491 -12.60 -16.04 -6.16
C VAL A 491 -12.28 -15.04 -7.28
N GLN A 492 -13.20 -14.12 -7.59
CA GLN A 492 -12.95 -13.06 -8.58
C GLN A 492 -11.77 -12.16 -8.18
N MET A 493 -11.60 -11.86 -6.88
CA MET A 493 -10.47 -11.11 -6.34
C MET A 493 -9.16 -11.90 -6.29
N GLY A 494 -9.16 -13.19 -6.63
CA GLY A 494 -7.99 -14.06 -6.49
C GLY A 494 -7.64 -14.38 -5.04
N LEU A 495 -8.63 -14.38 -4.14
CA LEU A 495 -8.49 -14.87 -2.75
C LEU A 495 -8.86 -16.35 -2.72
N ASN A 496 -7.87 -17.21 -2.47
CA ASN A 496 -8.09 -18.64 -2.24
C ASN A 496 -8.04 -18.92 -0.73
N MET A 497 -9.17 -19.30 -0.14
CA MET A 497 -9.25 -19.57 1.29
C MET A 497 -8.39 -20.74 1.77
N ARG A 498 -8.07 -21.71 0.88
CA ARG A 498 -7.14 -22.80 1.25
C ARG A 498 -5.72 -22.28 1.44
N ASN A 499 -5.26 -21.43 0.53
CA ASN A 499 -3.98 -20.73 0.67
C ASN A 499 -3.99 -19.80 1.90
N ALA A 500 -5.07 -19.05 2.11
CA ALA A 500 -5.22 -18.15 3.25
C ALA A 500 -5.03 -18.87 4.60
N TRP A 501 -5.76 -19.98 4.83
CA TRP A 501 -5.58 -20.79 6.02
C TRP A 501 -4.21 -21.47 6.09
N ALA A 502 -3.62 -21.84 4.94
CA ALA A 502 -2.28 -22.42 4.89
C ALA A 502 -1.20 -21.42 5.34
N VAL A 503 -1.37 -20.14 5.01
CA VAL A 503 -0.51 -19.05 5.48
C VAL A 503 -0.61 -18.91 7.00
N VAL A 504 -1.84 -18.89 7.56
CA VAL A 504 -2.05 -18.86 9.01
C VAL A 504 -1.37 -20.05 9.70
N ARG A 505 -1.55 -21.27 9.17
CA ARG A 505 -0.89 -22.47 9.70
C ARG A 505 0.64 -22.37 9.66
N HIS A 506 1.18 -21.91 8.53
CA HIS A 506 2.62 -21.79 8.37
C HIS A 506 3.22 -20.82 9.40
N ILE A 507 2.57 -19.68 9.65
CA ILE A 507 2.99 -18.71 10.65
C ILE A 507 2.90 -19.29 12.06
N CYS A 508 1.80 -19.99 12.40
CA CYS A 508 1.65 -20.62 13.71
C CYS A 508 2.74 -21.67 13.97
N ALA A 509 3.07 -22.50 12.97
CA ALA A 509 4.14 -23.49 13.10
C ALA A 509 5.51 -22.83 13.34
N LEU A 510 5.79 -21.66 12.76
CA LEU A 510 7.02 -20.90 13.01
C LEU A 510 7.08 -20.29 14.41
N ILE A 511 5.93 -19.89 14.95
CA ILE A 511 5.81 -19.37 16.32
C ILE A 511 5.97 -20.50 17.34
N MET A 512 5.36 -21.67 17.09
CA MET A 512 5.45 -22.82 17.99
C MET A 512 6.86 -23.41 18.13
N ASP A 513 7.74 -23.20 17.15
CA ASP A 513 9.15 -23.59 17.21
C ASP A 513 9.99 -22.69 18.14
N ARG A 514 9.37 -21.64 18.73
CA ARG A 514 10.03 -20.69 19.63
C ARG A 514 9.65 -20.98 21.09
N PRO A 515 10.48 -20.54 22.06
CA PRO A 515 10.10 -20.59 23.47
C PRO A 515 8.82 -19.79 23.74
N ASP A 516 8.31 -19.85 24.95
CA ASP A 516 7.24 -18.94 25.36
C ASP A 516 7.76 -17.51 25.44
N GLY A 517 6.90 -16.53 25.20
CA GLY A 517 7.28 -15.12 25.23
C GLY A 517 6.52 -14.24 24.24
N GLN A 518 7.05 -13.03 24.07
CA GLN A 518 6.49 -11.98 23.23
C GLN A 518 7.26 -11.86 21.91
N TYR A 519 6.50 -11.75 20.82
CA TYR A 519 7.03 -11.67 19.47
C TYR A 519 6.28 -10.62 18.65
N ILE A 520 6.92 -10.19 17.57
CA ILE A 520 6.35 -9.16 16.68
C ILE A 520 6.51 -9.62 15.24
N LEU A 521 5.40 -9.65 14.51
CA LEU A 521 5.37 -9.83 13.06
C LEU A 521 5.28 -8.47 12.40
N VAL A 522 6.23 -8.12 11.55
CA VAL A 522 6.26 -6.84 10.83
C VAL A 522 6.35 -7.07 9.34
N LYS A 523 5.39 -6.55 8.56
CA LYS A 523 5.52 -6.50 7.11
C LYS A 523 6.47 -5.38 6.71
N ASP A 524 7.53 -5.72 5.98
CA ASP A 524 8.54 -4.75 5.55
C ASP A 524 7.96 -3.76 4.55
N PRO A 525 8.13 -2.43 4.73
CA PRO A 525 7.58 -1.44 3.80
C PRO A 525 8.16 -1.53 2.38
N LEU A 526 9.41 -1.98 2.23
CA LEU A 526 10.16 -1.98 0.98
C LEU A 526 10.25 -3.37 0.35
N LYS A 527 10.43 -4.40 1.17
CA LYS A 527 10.59 -5.79 0.72
C LYS A 527 9.26 -6.55 0.77
N ALA A 528 9.13 -7.54 -0.10
CA ALA A 528 7.96 -8.40 -0.19
C ALA A 528 8.05 -9.58 0.79
N ASN A 529 8.12 -9.27 2.09
CA ASN A 529 8.31 -10.24 3.16
C ASN A 529 7.69 -9.78 4.49
N ILE A 530 7.53 -10.73 5.41
CA ILE A 530 7.20 -10.51 6.82
C ILE A 530 8.42 -10.87 7.63
N ARG A 531 8.84 -9.97 8.52
CA ARG A 531 9.92 -10.20 9.47
C ARG A 531 9.31 -10.60 10.82
N PHE A 532 9.84 -11.67 11.41
CA PHE A 532 9.42 -12.19 12.70
C PHE A 532 10.52 -11.91 13.73
N TYR A 533 10.20 -11.13 14.75
CA TYR A 533 11.11 -10.69 15.80
C TYR A 533 10.72 -11.28 17.15
N ALA A 534 11.71 -11.59 17.99
CA ALA A 534 11.52 -11.72 19.44
C ALA A 534 11.60 -10.33 20.07
N ALA A 535 10.58 -9.96 20.84
CA ALA A 535 10.63 -8.79 21.71
C ALA A 535 11.32 -9.19 23.03
N PRO A 536 12.19 -8.34 23.60
CA PRO A 536 12.75 -8.59 24.93
C PRO A 536 11.61 -8.62 25.98
N GLU A 537 11.76 -9.46 27.00
CA GLU A 537 10.86 -9.46 28.15
C GLU A 537 11.01 -8.12 28.89
N GLU A 538 9.93 -7.57 29.44
CA GLU A 538 9.94 -6.23 30.08
C GLU A 538 10.97 -6.10 31.22
N GLU A 539 11.47 -7.23 31.76
CA GLU A 539 12.51 -7.28 32.79
C GLU A 539 13.92 -6.88 32.29
N ASP A 540 14.18 -6.87 30.99
CA ASP A 540 15.50 -6.52 30.42
C ASP A 540 15.71 -5.02 30.17
N VAL A 541 14.73 -4.18 30.52
CA VAL A 541 14.87 -2.71 30.43
C VAL A 541 15.48 -2.19 31.72
N GLU A 542 16.78 -2.39 31.91
CA GLU A 542 17.56 -1.61 32.87
C GLU A 542 17.46 -0.13 32.49
N TYR A 543 16.60 0.61 33.17
CA TYR A 543 16.63 2.07 33.12
C TYR A 543 17.99 2.50 33.68
N PRO A 544 18.86 3.16 32.89
CA PRO A 544 20.05 3.75 33.47
C PRO A 544 19.59 4.80 34.48
N SER A 545 19.81 4.50 35.76
CA SER A 545 19.66 5.45 36.84
C SER A 545 20.50 6.67 36.49
N LYS A 546 19.83 7.80 36.26
CA LYS A 546 20.51 9.09 36.12
C LYS A 546 21.21 9.38 37.46
N GLU A 547 22.53 9.29 37.47
CA GLU A 547 23.38 9.98 38.45
C GLU A 547 23.38 11.50 38.20
#